data_AF-A0A817WUM3-F1
#
_entry.id   AF-A0A817WUM3-F1
#
_cell.length_a   1.000
_cell.length_b   1.000
_cell.length_c   1.000
_cell.angle_alpha   90.00
_cell.angle_beta   90.00
_cell.angle_gamma   90.00
#
_symmetry.space_group_name_H-M   'P 1'
#
loop_
_entity.id
_entity.type
_entity.pdbx_description
1 polymer ?
#
loop_
_entity_poly.entity_id
_entity_poly.type
_entity_poly.pdbx_seq_one_letter_code
_entity_poly.pdbx_strand_id
1 'polypeptide(L)'
;DSNTQHDHIPVIACNTDLVFKAAVDLPRFGRGAFLTCLERLYKSISGNDLKYTAFVGKTYSIQYQYAEMIANKIALVNDQPQIEKVYFIGDNPDGHIVGANMYDHVLKQSMNLRTGIRGYSLLSDSQFLSAAACESILVCSGVYEPNKQKLDGKKPRKLPITIQLDVFEAVKYILFKETCPWIASY
;
A
#
# COMPACT_ATOMS: atom_id res chain seq x y z
N ASP A 1 31.46 2.20 0.18
CA ASP A 1 31.36 3.35 -0.72
C ASP A 1 30.50 4.46 -0.13
N SER A 2 31.09 5.66 -0.11
CA SER A 2 30.58 6.99 0.29
C SER A 2 29.47 7.08 1.35
N ASN A 3 29.89 7.49 2.55
CA ASN A 3 29.05 8.15 3.55
C ASN A 3 28.46 9.44 2.92
N THR A 4 27.28 9.35 2.30
CA THR A 4 26.57 10.50 1.73
C THR A 4 25.96 11.32 2.86
N GLN A 5 26.81 12.11 3.53
CA GLN A 5 26.34 13.17 4.43
C GLN A 5 25.70 14.24 3.53
N HIS A 6 24.37 14.21 3.44
CA HIS A 6 23.62 15.25 2.75
C HIS A 6 23.79 16.58 3.49
N ASP A 7 23.75 17.71 2.78
CA ASP A 7 23.86 19.06 3.34
C ASP A 7 22.67 19.45 4.27
N HIS A 8 21.82 18.49 4.63
CA HIS A 8 20.64 18.68 5.44
C HIS A 8 20.43 17.49 6.40
N ILE A 9 19.69 17.73 7.49
CA ILE A 9 19.27 16.69 8.43
C ILE A 9 18.43 15.61 7.74
N PRO A 10 18.37 14.37 8.26
CA PRO A 10 17.53 13.32 7.70
C PRO A 10 16.06 13.73 7.52
N VAL A 11 15.48 13.45 6.34
CA VAL A 11 14.08 13.76 6.02
C VAL A 11 13.36 12.48 5.63
N ILE A 12 12.26 12.17 6.32
CA ILE A 12 11.45 10.97 6.08
C ILE A 12 10.08 11.40 5.56
N ALA A 13 9.69 10.88 4.38
CA ALA A 13 8.37 11.07 3.82
C ALA A 13 7.47 9.90 4.23
N CYS A 14 6.44 10.15 5.04
CA CYS A 14 5.56 9.10 5.60
C CYS A 14 4.23 8.89 4.85
N ASN A 15 3.95 9.73 3.85
CA ASN A 15 2.78 9.64 2.99
C ASN A 15 3.07 10.47 1.74
N THR A 16 2.89 9.86 0.58
CA THR A 16 3.14 10.48 -0.73
C THR A 16 1.85 10.78 -1.50
N ASP A 17 0.69 10.67 -0.87
CA ASP A 17 -0.61 10.93 -1.51
C ASP A 17 -0.71 12.42 -1.86
N LEU A 18 -0.83 12.71 -3.15
CA LEU A 18 -1.01 14.09 -3.61
C LEU A 18 -2.37 14.65 -3.18
N VAL A 19 -3.40 13.80 -3.21
CA VAL A 19 -4.78 14.14 -2.86
C VAL A 19 -5.41 13.06 -2.00
N PHE A 20 -6.34 13.45 -1.14
CA PHE A 20 -7.19 12.54 -0.36
C PHE A 20 -8.63 13.05 -0.32
N LYS A 21 -9.61 12.15 -0.12
CA LYS A 21 -11.00 12.55 0.07
C LYS A 21 -11.25 12.89 1.53
N ALA A 22 -11.75 14.09 1.78
CA ALA A 22 -12.16 14.56 3.10
C ALA A 22 -13.70 14.53 3.24
N ALA A 23 -14.24 15.05 4.34
CA ALA A 23 -15.69 15.09 4.59
C ALA A 23 -16.51 15.96 3.61
N VAL A 24 -15.88 16.61 2.63
CA VAL A 24 -16.52 17.46 1.60
C VAL A 24 -16.21 16.85 0.23
N ASP A 25 -17.12 16.99 -0.73
CA ASP A 25 -17.08 16.35 -2.07
C ASP A 25 -15.87 16.73 -2.95
N LEU A 26 -14.98 17.60 -2.48
CA LEU A 26 -13.76 17.99 -3.20
C LEU A 26 -12.52 17.33 -2.57
N PRO A 27 -11.70 16.61 -3.36
CA PRO A 27 -10.40 16.12 -2.91
C PRO A 27 -9.54 17.26 -2.37
N ARG A 28 -8.83 17.01 -1.26
CA ARG A 28 -7.92 17.96 -0.63
C ARG A 28 -6.47 17.55 -0.85
N PHE A 29 -5.57 18.52 -0.85
CA PHE A 29 -4.14 18.26 -0.91
C PHE A 29 -3.69 17.42 0.28
N GLY A 30 -3.05 16.29 -0.02
CA GLY A 30 -2.43 15.42 0.95
C GLY A 30 -0.99 15.82 1.26
N ARG A 31 -0.28 14.95 1.97
CA ARG A 31 1.13 15.18 2.32
C ARG A 31 2.03 15.18 1.09
N GLY A 32 1.68 14.49 0.02
CA GLY A 32 2.40 14.55 -1.26
C GLY A 32 2.46 15.96 -1.84
N ALA A 33 1.40 16.77 -1.69
CA ALA A 33 1.43 18.17 -2.14
C ALA A 33 2.41 19.02 -1.30
N PHE A 34 2.43 18.78 0.03
CA PHE A 34 3.41 19.42 0.92
C PHE A 34 4.85 19.04 0.54
N LEU A 35 5.11 17.76 0.23
CA LEU A 35 6.43 17.31 -0.23
C LEU A 35 6.85 18.00 -1.53
N THR A 36 5.95 18.14 -2.51
CA THR A 36 6.22 18.89 -3.74
C THR A 36 6.59 20.35 -3.46
N CYS A 37 5.86 21.02 -2.55
CA CYS A 37 6.19 22.39 -2.14
C CYS A 37 7.56 22.46 -1.44
N LEU A 38 7.84 21.52 -0.52
CA LEU A 38 9.08 21.45 0.22
C LEU A 38 10.29 21.25 -0.70
N GLU A 39 10.20 20.33 -1.65
CA GLU A 39 11.24 20.09 -2.67
C GLU A 39 11.55 21.35 -3.48
N ARG A 40 10.50 22.06 -3.89
CA ARG A 40 10.65 23.29 -4.66
C ARG A 40 11.31 24.41 -3.85
N LEU A 41 10.88 24.59 -2.61
CA LEU A 41 11.45 25.59 -1.70
C LEU A 41 12.90 25.27 -1.36
N TYR A 42 13.20 24.01 -1.01
CA TYR A 42 14.56 23.57 -0.71
C TYR A 42 15.51 23.82 -1.87
N LYS A 43 15.09 23.48 -3.10
CA LYS A 43 15.89 23.74 -4.31
C LYS A 43 16.07 25.23 -4.58
N SER A 44 15.04 26.05 -4.34
CA SER A 44 15.12 27.49 -4.55
C SER A 44 16.07 28.19 -3.57
N ILE A 45 16.19 27.68 -2.34
CA ILE A 45 17.02 28.28 -1.29
C ILE A 45 18.45 27.74 -1.33
N SER A 46 18.61 26.42 -1.46
CA SER A 46 19.92 25.75 -1.39
C SER A 46 20.61 25.55 -2.74
N GLY A 47 19.85 25.60 -3.84
CA GLY A 47 20.33 25.18 -5.17
C GLY A 47 20.37 23.66 -5.38
N ASN A 48 20.18 22.86 -4.33
CA ASN A 48 20.31 21.40 -4.35
C ASN A 48 18.93 20.71 -4.37
N ASP A 49 18.86 19.50 -4.93
CA ASP A 49 17.66 18.66 -4.81
C ASP A 49 17.57 18.05 -3.41
N LEU A 50 16.38 18.14 -2.79
CA LEU A 50 16.11 17.49 -1.50
C LEU A 50 16.28 15.98 -1.61
N LYS A 51 17.02 15.37 -0.67
CA LYS A 51 17.21 13.92 -0.61
C LYS A 51 16.42 13.35 0.57
N TYR A 52 15.48 12.44 0.31
CA TYR A 52 14.78 11.74 1.38
C TYR A 52 15.63 10.60 1.91
N THR A 53 15.74 10.50 3.22
CA THR A 53 16.37 9.38 3.92
C THR A 53 15.56 8.11 3.76
N ALA A 54 14.24 8.22 3.83
CA ALA A 54 13.35 7.09 3.64
C ALA A 54 11.97 7.56 3.19
N PHE A 55 11.29 6.68 2.46
CA PHE A 55 9.87 6.78 2.20
C PHE A 55 9.15 5.66 2.97
N VAL A 56 8.15 6.04 3.73
CA VAL A 56 7.32 5.17 4.57
C VAL A 56 5.86 5.46 4.22
N GLY A 57 4.97 4.52 4.51
CA GLY A 57 3.56 4.60 4.10
C GLY A 57 3.32 3.91 2.75
N LYS A 58 2.09 4.02 2.25
CA LYS A 58 1.74 3.48 0.93
C LYS A 58 2.42 4.35 -0.14
N THR A 59 2.95 3.79 -1.23
CA THR A 59 2.87 2.41 -1.76
C THR A 59 3.97 1.45 -1.25
N TYR A 60 4.77 1.86 -0.27
CA TYR A 60 5.99 1.14 0.13
C TYR A 60 5.67 -0.11 0.95
N SER A 61 6.39 -1.21 0.66
CA SER A 61 6.16 -2.54 1.25
C SER A 61 6.26 -2.56 2.78
N ILE A 62 7.10 -1.71 3.37
CA ILE A 62 7.29 -1.62 4.82
C ILE A 62 5.96 -1.36 5.56
N GLN A 63 5.05 -0.59 4.97
CA GLN A 63 3.74 -0.29 5.56
C GLN A 63 2.84 -1.54 5.58
N TYR A 64 2.92 -2.36 4.54
CA TYR A 64 2.12 -3.59 4.42
C TYR A 64 2.66 -4.68 5.34
N GLN A 65 3.98 -4.85 5.42
CA GLN A 65 4.61 -5.76 6.36
C GLN A 65 4.27 -5.38 7.81
N TYR A 66 4.32 -4.09 8.14
CA TYR A 66 3.93 -3.63 9.47
C TYR A 66 2.44 -3.92 9.74
N ALA A 67 1.54 -3.67 8.79
CA ALA A 67 0.12 -3.96 8.93
C ALA A 67 -0.15 -5.46 9.15
N GLU A 68 0.52 -6.33 8.39
CA GLU A 68 0.42 -7.78 8.54
C GLU A 68 0.95 -8.24 9.90
N MET A 69 2.11 -7.74 10.32
CA MET A 69 2.68 -8.06 11.64
C MET A 69 1.70 -7.69 12.76
N ILE A 70 1.08 -6.52 12.71
CA ILE A 70 0.08 -6.10 13.70
C ILE A 70 -1.15 -7.00 13.64
N ALA A 71 -1.63 -7.34 12.45
CA ALA A 71 -2.79 -8.23 12.28
C ALA A 71 -2.51 -9.64 12.83
N ASN A 72 -1.33 -10.20 12.60
CA ASN A 72 -0.91 -11.48 13.16
C ASN A 72 -0.71 -11.43 14.68
N LYS A 73 -0.22 -10.31 15.23
CA LYS A 73 -0.16 -10.10 16.69
C LYS A 73 -1.56 -10.09 17.32
N ILE A 74 -2.52 -9.43 16.66
CA ILE A 74 -3.93 -9.42 17.10
C ILE A 74 -4.51 -10.84 17.01
N ALA A 75 -4.28 -11.56 15.91
CA ALA A 75 -4.73 -12.94 15.76
C ALA A 75 -4.21 -13.84 16.88
N LEU A 76 -2.91 -13.76 17.17
CA LEU A 76 -2.28 -14.52 18.25
C LEU A 76 -2.89 -14.24 19.63
N VAL A 77 -3.16 -12.96 19.96
CA VAL A 77 -3.79 -12.59 21.24
C VAL A 77 -5.23 -13.08 21.36
N ASN A 78 -5.89 -13.38 20.24
CA ASN A 78 -7.27 -13.87 20.20
C ASN A 78 -7.37 -15.37 19.88
N ASP A 79 -6.26 -16.12 20.03
CA ASP A 79 -6.17 -17.55 19.71
C ASP A 79 -6.66 -17.90 18.29
N GLN A 80 -6.46 -16.98 17.34
CA GLN A 80 -6.79 -17.15 15.92
C GLN A 80 -5.58 -17.70 15.14
N PRO A 81 -5.80 -18.44 14.05
CA PRO A 81 -4.72 -18.88 13.18
C PRO A 81 -3.95 -17.69 12.57
N GLN A 82 -2.72 -17.96 12.15
CA GLN A 82 -1.92 -16.98 11.40
C GLN A 82 -2.63 -16.59 10.10
N ILE A 83 -2.45 -15.34 9.70
CA ILE A 83 -3.08 -14.79 8.51
C ILE A 83 -2.34 -15.29 7.27
N GLU A 84 -3.04 -16.06 6.43
CA GLU A 84 -2.48 -16.60 5.18
C GLU A 84 -2.76 -15.70 3.97
N LYS A 85 -3.80 -14.87 4.04
CA LYS A 85 -4.24 -14.02 2.93
C LYS A 85 -4.71 -12.66 3.43
N VAL A 86 -4.24 -11.61 2.78
CA VAL A 86 -4.60 -10.22 3.10
C VAL A 86 -5.45 -9.64 1.98
N TYR A 87 -6.58 -9.03 2.34
CA TYR A 87 -7.38 -8.22 1.43
C TYR A 87 -7.15 -6.74 1.73
N PHE A 88 -6.71 -5.98 0.73
CA PHE A 88 -6.49 -4.55 0.85
C PHE A 88 -7.62 -3.78 0.16
N ILE A 89 -8.49 -3.15 0.95
CA ILE A 89 -9.59 -2.33 0.45
C ILE A 89 -9.16 -0.87 0.45
N GLY A 90 -9.26 -0.19 -0.70
CA GLY A 90 -8.90 1.22 -0.78
C GLY A 90 -9.52 1.94 -1.97
N ASP A 91 -9.53 3.26 -1.92
CA ASP A 91 -10.19 4.15 -2.89
C ASP A 91 -9.23 4.89 -3.82
N ASN A 92 -7.92 4.77 -3.66
CA ASN A 92 -6.93 5.46 -4.49
C ASN A 92 -6.17 4.44 -5.35
N PRO A 93 -6.38 4.41 -6.69
CA PRO A 93 -5.68 3.48 -7.56
C PRO A 93 -4.15 3.62 -7.48
N ASP A 94 -3.65 4.84 -7.36
CA ASP A 94 -2.21 5.12 -7.42
C ASP A 94 -1.47 4.86 -6.11
N GLY A 95 -2.19 4.93 -4.98
CA GLY A 95 -1.63 4.67 -3.65
C GLY A 95 -2.02 3.30 -3.10
N HIS A 96 -3.32 3.00 -3.08
CA HIS A 96 -3.87 1.83 -2.40
C HIS A 96 -3.70 0.56 -3.24
N ILE A 97 -4.12 0.61 -4.50
CA ILE A 97 -4.11 -0.55 -5.39
C ILE A 97 -2.69 -0.89 -5.83
N VAL A 98 -1.91 0.11 -6.24
CA VAL A 98 -0.50 -0.09 -6.59
C VAL A 98 0.29 -0.67 -5.42
N GLY A 99 0.12 -0.14 -4.20
CA GLY A 99 0.87 -0.63 -3.05
C GLY A 99 0.51 -2.08 -2.70
N ALA A 100 -0.78 -2.43 -2.73
CA ALA A 100 -1.24 -3.79 -2.43
C ALA A 100 -0.76 -4.81 -3.48
N ASN A 101 -0.85 -4.46 -4.77
CA ASN A 101 -0.35 -5.30 -5.86
C ASN A 101 1.17 -5.44 -5.85
N MET A 102 1.90 -4.38 -5.47
CA MET A 102 3.34 -4.47 -5.24
C MET A 102 3.63 -5.42 -4.08
N TYR A 103 2.90 -5.32 -2.98
CA TYR A 103 3.08 -6.21 -1.83
C TYR A 103 2.88 -7.69 -2.19
N ASP A 104 1.79 -8.01 -2.88
CA ASP A 104 1.51 -9.35 -3.40
C ASP A 104 2.65 -9.89 -4.27
N HIS A 105 3.20 -9.04 -5.14
CA HIS A 105 4.35 -9.41 -5.95
C HIS A 105 5.57 -9.76 -5.09
N VAL A 106 5.83 -9.00 -4.02
CA VAL A 106 6.94 -9.32 -3.12
C VAL A 106 6.68 -10.63 -2.35
N LEU A 107 5.45 -10.87 -1.88
CA LEU A 107 5.07 -12.14 -1.22
C LEU A 107 5.33 -13.33 -2.17
N LYS A 108 4.89 -13.25 -3.41
CA LYS A 108 5.12 -14.30 -4.43
C LYS A 108 6.59 -14.51 -4.74
N GLN A 109 7.38 -13.44 -4.83
CA GLN A 109 8.83 -13.57 -5.00
C GLN A 109 9.48 -14.27 -3.80
N SER A 110 9.04 -13.97 -2.58
CA SER A 110 9.58 -14.58 -1.35
C SER A 110 9.36 -16.09 -1.29
N MET A 111 8.19 -16.55 -1.73
CA MET A 111 7.86 -17.98 -1.80
C MET A 111 8.68 -18.71 -2.88
N ASN A 112 8.88 -18.10 -4.04
CA ASN A 112 9.61 -18.71 -5.14
C ASN A 112 11.11 -18.87 -4.87
N LEU A 113 11.70 -18.00 -4.05
CA LEU A 113 13.14 -17.96 -3.87
C LEU A 113 13.68 -18.92 -2.81
N ARG A 114 12.85 -19.62 -1.99
CA ARG A 114 13.27 -20.47 -0.83
C ARG A 114 14.38 -19.89 0.05
N THR A 115 14.63 -18.59 -0.08
CA THR A 115 15.71 -17.85 0.53
C THR A 115 15.02 -16.64 1.11
N GLY A 116 15.15 -16.46 2.43
CA GLY A 116 14.66 -15.27 3.10
C GLY A 116 15.18 -14.06 2.34
N ILE A 117 14.29 -13.35 1.65
CA ILE A 117 14.65 -12.22 0.81
C ILE A 117 15.33 -11.22 1.74
N ARG A 118 16.64 -11.01 1.54
CA ARG A 118 17.51 -10.09 2.29
C ARG A 118 17.15 -8.60 2.15
N GLY A 119 15.91 -8.29 1.76
CA GLY A 119 15.29 -6.95 1.79
C GLY A 119 14.09 -6.86 2.74
N TYR A 120 13.65 -7.97 3.36
CA TYR A 120 12.58 -8.03 4.38
C TYR A 120 13.07 -7.79 5.81
N SER A 121 14.37 -7.52 5.99
CA SER A 121 15.05 -7.48 7.30
C SER A 121 14.83 -6.20 8.12
N LEU A 122 13.93 -5.29 7.73
CA LEU A 122 13.69 -4.07 8.53
C LEU A 122 12.77 -4.31 9.73
N LEU A 123 11.97 -5.38 9.70
CA LEU A 123 11.25 -5.87 10.87
C LEU A 123 11.93 -7.17 11.30
N SER A 124 12.64 -7.14 12.42
CA SER A 124 13.23 -8.31 13.10
C SER A 124 12.20 -9.39 13.50
N ASP A 125 10.91 -9.10 13.30
CA ASP A 125 9.75 -9.89 13.69
C ASP A 125 9.23 -10.75 12.51
N SER A 126 10.12 -11.43 11.78
CA SER A 126 9.76 -12.24 10.61
C SER A 126 8.74 -13.35 10.92
N GLN A 127 8.61 -13.77 12.18
CA GLN A 127 7.65 -14.78 12.62
C GLN A 127 6.17 -14.35 12.47
N PHE A 128 5.91 -13.05 12.36
CA PHE A 128 4.57 -12.49 12.21
C PHE A 128 4.27 -12.09 10.75
N LEU A 129 5.13 -12.46 9.80
CA LEU A 129 4.90 -12.33 8.36
C LEU A 129 4.62 -13.72 7.79
N SER A 130 3.34 -14.06 7.63
CA SER A 130 2.83 -15.39 7.26
C SER A 130 1.97 -15.38 5.98
N ALA A 131 1.58 -14.21 5.47
CA ALA A 131 0.69 -14.12 4.33
C ALA A 131 1.36 -14.63 3.05
N ALA A 132 0.65 -15.49 2.32
CA ALA A 132 1.07 -16.00 1.01
C ALA A 132 0.54 -15.13 -0.15
N ALA A 133 -0.54 -14.38 0.08
CA ALA A 133 -1.16 -13.56 -0.96
C ALA A 133 -1.73 -12.25 -0.41
N CYS A 134 -1.71 -11.22 -1.26
CA CYS A 134 -2.39 -9.97 -1.01
C CYS A 134 -3.29 -9.61 -2.22
N GLU A 135 -4.57 -9.34 -1.99
CA GLU A 135 -5.50 -8.99 -3.05
C GLU A 135 -6.07 -7.59 -2.82
N SER A 136 -6.00 -6.73 -3.85
CA SER A 136 -6.46 -5.34 -3.75
C SER A 136 -7.89 -5.18 -4.29
N ILE A 137 -8.77 -4.54 -3.52
CA ILE A 137 -10.14 -4.17 -3.91
C ILE A 137 -10.24 -2.65 -3.97
N LEU A 138 -10.72 -2.12 -5.10
CA LEU A 138 -10.95 -0.70 -5.28
C LEU A 138 -12.38 -0.35 -4.90
N VAL A 139 -12.57 0.68 -4.07
CA VAL A 139 -13.91 1.18 -3.72
C VAL A 139 -14.20 2.54 -4.32
N CYS A 140 -15.45 2.75 -4.75
CA CYS A 140 -15.92 3.99 -5.37
C CYS A 140 -16.37 5.05 -4.36
N SER A 141 -16.36 4.74 -3.06
CA SER A 141 -16.78 5.65 -1.99
C SER A 141 -15.76 6.77 -1.70
N GLY A 142 -14.58 6.74 -2.32
CA GLY A 142 -13.45 7.63 -2.03
C GLY A 142 -12.93 8.45 -3.23
N VAL A 143 -11.62 8.56 -3.36
CA VAL A 143 -10.88 9.33 -4.39
C VAL A 143 -11.17 8.83 -5.81
N TYR A 144 -11.36 7.53 -5.99
CA TYR A 144 -11.73 6.94 -7.26
C TYR A 144 -13.18 7.20 -7.60
N GLU A 145 -13.40 7.80 -8.77
CA GLU A 145 -14.72 8.02 -9.34
C GLU A 145 -14.82 7.34 -10.70
N PRO A 146 -15.60 6.25 -10.85
CA PRO A 146 -15.62 5.45 -12.08
C PRO A 146 -16.10 6.24 -13.31
N ASN A 147 -16.93 7.26 -13.11
CA ASN A 147 -17.42 8.12 -14.20
C ASN A 147 -16.39 9.13 -14.68
N LYS A 148 -15.38 9.46 -13.86
CA LYS A 148 -14.36 10.48 -14.17
C LYS A 148 -12.98 9.88 -14.46
N GLN A 149 -12.69 8.70 -13.92
CA GLN A 149 -11.38 8.07 -13.96
C GLN A 149 -11.47 6.68 -14.61
N LYS A 150 -10.77 6.49 -15.73
CA LYS A 150 -10.61 5.17 -16.34
C LYS A 150 -9.33 4.52 -15.82
N LEU A 151 -9.43 3.27 -15.37
CA LEU A 151 -8.26 2.47 -15.05
C LEU A 151 -7.54 2.08 -16.34
N ASP A 152 -6.23 2.27 -16.37
CA ASP A 152 -5.40 1.92 -17.51
C ASP A 152 -5.13 0.41 -17.52
N GLY A 153 -5.84 -0.32 -18.38
CA GLY A 153 -5.68 -1.77 -18.55
C GLY A 153 -4.28 -2.21 -18.96
N LYS A 154 -3.43 -1.30 -19.46
CA LYS A 154 -2.03 -1.60 -19.80
C LYS A 154 -1.11 -1.57 -18.58
N LYS A 155 -1.60 -1.10 -17.42
CA LYS A 155 -0.84 -1.01 -16.17
C LYS A 155 -1.41 -2.00 -15.14
N PRO A 156 -1.01 -3.28 -15.19
CA PRO A 156 -1.59 -4.32 -14.33
C PRO A 156 -1.44 -4.01 -12.84
N ARG A 157 -0.39 -3.29 -12.44
CA ARG A 157 -0.19 -2.85 -11.05
C ARG A 157 -1.28 -1.91 -10.53
N LYS A 158 -2.02 -1.23 -11.41
CA LYS A 158 -3.13 -0.33 -11.04
C LYS A 158 -4.49 -1.01 -11.08
N LEU A 159 -4.55 -2.28 -11.48
CA LEU A 159 -5.80 -3.00 -11.61
C LEU A 159 -6.11 -3.72 -10.29
N PRO A 160 -7.26 -3.45 -9.67
CA PRO A 160 -7.73 -4.24 -8.54
C PRO A 160 -8.25 -5.59 -9.02
N ILE A 161 -8.41 -6.55 -8.10
CA ILE A 161 -9.09 -7.82 -8.40
C ILE A 161 -10.58 -7.62 -8.66
N THR A 162 -11.18 -6.59 -8.06
CA THR A 162 -12.56 -6.19 -8.27
C THR A 162 -12.76 -4.73 -7.86
N ILE A 163 -13.79 -4.09 -8.39
CA ILE A 163 -14.23 -2.75 -8.01
C ILE A 163 -15.57 -2.89 -7.30
N GLN A 164 -15.71 -2.27 -6.15
CA GLN A 164 -16.90 -2.34 -5.30
C GLN A 164 -17.43 -0.94 -5.02
N LEU A 165 -18.73 -0.83 -4.73
CA LEU A 165 -19.35 0.47 -4.47
C LEU A 165 -18.75 1.13 -3.23
N ASP A 166 -18.59 0.37 -2.17
CA ASP A 166 -18.06 0.82 -0.88
C ASP A 166 -17.37 -0.34 -0.14
N VAL A 167 -16.95 -0.06 1.09
CA VAL A 167 -16.28 -1.03 1.97
C VAL A 167 -17.21 -2.18 2.35
N PHE A 168 -18.52 -1.94 2.48
CA PHE A 168 -19.48 -2.98 2.88
C PHE A 168 -19.65 -4.02 1.77
N GLU A 169 -19.82 -3.57 0.52
CA GLU A 169 -19.87 -4.46 -0.64
C GLU A 169 -18.52 -5.18 -0.86
N ALA A 170 -17.40 -4.52 -0.58
CA ALA A 170 -16.09 -5.18 -0.60
C ALA A 170 -15.99 -6.32 0.44
N VAL A 171 -16.46 -6.12 1.66
CA VAL A 171 -16.47 -7.17 2.68
C VAL A 171 -17.40 -8.32 2.30
N LYS A 172 -18.60 -8.03 1.78
CA LYS A 172 -19.50 -9.08 1.26
C LYS A 172 -18.86 -9.89 0.16
N TYR A 173 -18.19 -9.24 -0.78
CA TYR A 173 -17.46 -9.91 -1.85
C TYR A 173 -16.38 -10.84 -1.30
N ILE A 174 -15.58 -10.38 -0.34
CA ILE A 174 -14.53 -11.19 0.30
C ILE A 174 -15.15 -12.43 0.97
N LEU A 175 -16.17 -12.23 1.80
CA LEU A 175 -16.83 -13.32 2.50
C LEU A 175 -17.40 -14.33 1.52
N PHE A 176 -18.13 -13.87 0.49
CA PHE A 176 -18.69 -14.74 -0.54
C PHE A 176 -17.60 -15.55 -1.26
N LYS A 177 -16.50 -14.89 -1.66
CA LYS A 177 -15.37 -15.51 -2.37
C LYS A 177 -14.69 -16.59 -1.54
N GLU A 178 -14.47 -16.34 -0.24
CA GLU A 178 -13.80 -17.29 0.65
C GLU A 178 -14.73 -18.41 1.13
N THR A 179 -16.05 -18.19 1.23
CA THR A 179 -17.02 -19.24 1.62
C THR A 179 -17.43 -20.15 0.46
N CYS A 180 -17.36 -19.66 -0.79
CA CYS A 180 -17.80 -20.38 -1.99
C CYS A 180 -16.72 -20.36 -3.08
N PRO A 181 -15.55 -21.00 -2.87
CA PRO A 181 -14.39 -20.85 -3.74
C PRO A 181 -14.62 -21.35 -5.18
N TRP A 182 -15.59 -22.24 -5.42
CA TRP A 182 -15.92 -22.78 -6.75
C TRP A 182 -16.80 -21.85 -7.62
N ILE A 183 -17.37 -20.78 -7.07
CA ILE A 183 -18.25 -19.87 -7.84
C ILE A 183 -17.49 -18.65 -8.38
N ALA A 184 -16.38 -18.25 -7.74
CA ALA A 184 -15.62 -17.05 -8.09
C ALA A 184 -14.78 -17.15 -9.39
N SER A 185 -14.89 -18.24 -10.13
CA SER A 185 -14.14 -18.51 -11.39
C SER A 185 -14.97 -18.36 -12.66
N TYR A 186 -16.18 -17.80 -12.59
CA TYR A 186 -17.06 -17.52 -13.73
C TYR A 186 -17.22 -16.02 -13.99
#